data_AF-A0A2N2TLS6-F1
#
_entry.id   AF-A0A2N2TLS6-F1
#
_cell.length_a   1.000
_cell.length_b   1.000
_cell.length_c   1.000
_cell.angle_alpha   90.00
_cell.angle_beta   90.00
_cell.angle_gamma   90.00
#
_symmetry.space_group_name_H-M   'P 1'
#
loop_
_entity.id
_entity.type
_entity.pdbx_description
1 polymer ?
#
loop_
_entity_poly.entity_id
_entity_poly.type
_entity_poly.pdbx_seq_one_letter_code
_entity_poly.pdbx_strand_id
1 'polypeptide(L)'
;MPLPSVFILNWIFLLALFPVAFFWLRRAYRILVKRDYSEVALKKGVPPPNVEKYAPYEMAINLVGGVVMVCLLVAVLGFQALASDDWIAVAGVTLWCKLFASFALSRQAHGLGPKKKQSS
;
A
#
# COMPACT_ATOMS: atom_id res chain seq x y z
N MET A 1 20.79 -20.96 23.86
CA MET A 1 19.62 -21.64 23.25
C MET A 1 19.45 -21.10 21.84
N PRO A 2 19.33 -21.93 20.79
CA PRO A 2 19.04 -21.44 19.45
C PRO A 2 17.67 -20.75 19.46
N LEU A 3 17.60 -19.54 18.91
CA LEU A 3 16.32 -18.87 18.72
C LEU A 3 15.49 -19.69 17.72
N PRO A 4 14.20 -19.97 17.99
CA PRO A 4 13.36 -20.63 17.01
C PRO A 4 13.31 -19.76 15.74
N SER A 5 13.47 -20.37 14.56
CA SER A 5 13.52 -19.67 13.27
C SER A 5 12.34 -18.70 13.04
N VAL A 6 11.18 -19.02 13.59
CA VAL A 6 9.97 -18.18 13.59
C VAL A 6 10.21 -16.81 14.23
N PHE A 7 10.99 -16.74 15.32
CA PHE A 7 11.32 -15.49 15.98
C PHE A 7 12.12 -14.55 15.08
N ILE A 8 13.09 -15.09 14.33
CA ILE A 8 13.93 -14.32 13.41
C ILE A 8 13.08 -13.77 12.25
N LEU A 9 12.19 -14.60 11.69
CA LEU A 9 11.28 -14.18 10.61
C LEU A 9 10.33 -13.06 11.04
N ASN A 10 9.82 -13.11 12.28
CA ASN A 10 8.95 -12.06 12.81
C ASN A 10 9.66 -10.70 12.89
N TRP A 11 10.90 -10.66 13.35
CA TRP A 11 11.69 -9.43 13.37
C TRP A 11 12.00 -8.91 11.98
N ILE A 12 12.37 -9.78 11.05
CA ILE A 12 12.61 -9.40 9.65
C ILE A 12 11.32 -8.81 9.05
N PHE A 13 10.18 -9.46 9.27
CA PHE A 13 8.90 -8.97 8.76
C PHE A 13 8.54 -7.61 9.37
N LEU A 14 8.67 -7.45 10.69
CA LEU A 14 8.42 -6.19 11.38
C LEU A 14 9.32 -5.06 10.86
N LEU A 15 10.61 -5.33 10.68
CA LEU A 15 11.56 -4.37 10.10
C LEU A 15 11.20 -4.02 8.65
N ALA A 16 10.70 -4.97 7.87
CA ALA A 16 10.23 -4.71 6.51
C ALA A 16 8.99 -3.79 6.46
N LEU A 17 8.18 -3.73 7.53
CA LEU A 17 7.02 -2.82 7.59
C LEU A 17 7.42 -1.35 7.67
N PHE A 18 8.61 -1.01 8.19
CA PHE A 18 9.09 0.38 8.23
C PHE A 18 9.22 1.03 6.86
N PRO A 19 10.02 0.50 5.91
CA PRO A 19 10.11 1.08 4.58
C PRO A 19 8.76 1.04 3.87
N VAL A 20 7.96 -0.02 4.05
CA VAL A 20 6.61 -0.12 3.47
C VAL A 20 5.72 1.05 3.91
N ALA A 21 5.64 1.30 5.22
CA ALA A 21 4.86 2.40 5.78
C ALA A 21 5.35 3.75 5.23
N PHE A 22 6.66 3.97 5.23
CA PHE A 22 7.28 5.19 4.71
C PHE A 22 6.93 5.42 3.23
N PHE A 23 7.08 4.40 2.38
CA PHE A 23 6.80 4.54 0.95
C PHE A 23 5.33 4.86 0.67
N TRP A 24 4.40 4.22 1.39
CA TRP A 24 2.97 4.49 1.22
C TRP A 24 2.60 5.90 1.70
N LEU A 25 3.06 6.32 2.89
CA LEU A 25 2.81 7.68 3.37
C LEU A 25 3.47 8.75 2.49
N ARG A 26 4.69 8.50 2.02
CA ARG A 26 5.38 9.39 1.06
C ARG A 26 4.57 9.55 -0.23
N ARG A 27 3.98 8.47 -0.75
CA ARG A 27 3.13 8.52 -1.95
C ARG A 27 1.85 9.30 -1.70
N ALA A 28 1.18 9.07 -0.55
CA ALA A 28 0.01 9.85 -0.16
C ALA A 28 0.34 11.34 -0.05
N TYR A 29 1.48 11.69 0.56
CA TYR A 29 1.97 13.07 0.65
C TYR A 29 2.24 13.70 -0.73
N ARG A 30 2.86 12.96 -1.66
CA ARG A 30 3.10 13.44 -3.03
C ARG A 30 1.80 13.77 -3.75
N ILE A 31 0.78 12.93 -3.63
CA ILE A 31 -0.52 13.16 -4.27
C ILE A 31 -1.26 14.33 -3.61
N LEU A 32 -1.32 14.35 -2.28
CA LEU A 32 -2.11 15.33 -1.53
C LEU A 32 -1.47 16.73 -1.54
N VAL A 33 -0.18 16.83 -1.22
CA VAL A 33 0.52 18.09 -0.99
C VAL A 33 1.27 18.56 -2.22
N LYS A 34 2.03 17.66 -2.88
CA LYS A 34 2.80 18.03 -4.08
C LYS A 34 1.97 17.99 -5.36
N ARG A 35 0.72 17.51 -5.31
CA ARG A 35 -0.17 17.31 -6.48
C ARG A 35 0.50 16.53 -7.60
N ASP A 36 1.39 15.61 -7.23
CA ASP A 36 2.16 14.79 -8.15
C ASP A 36 1.42 13.47 -8.38
N TYR A 37 0.81 13.36 -9.56
CA TYR A 37 -0.02 12.23 -9.95
C TYR A 37 0.72 11.17 -10.78
N SER A 38 2.05 11.28 -10.90
CA SER A 38 2.89 10.33 -11.64
C SER A 38 2.77 8.90 -11.12
N GLU A 39 2.37 8.73 -9.86
CA GLU A 39 2.23 7.43 -9.21
C GLU A 39 0.75 7.07 -8.96
N VAL A 40 -0.21 7.58 -9.72
CA VAL A 40 -1.63 7.26 -9.50
C VAL A 40 -2.10 6.15 -10.44
N ALA A 41 -2.69 5.09 -9.86
CA ALA A 41 -3.35 4.01 -10.60
C ALA A 41 -2.51 3.39 -11.74
N LEU A 42 -1.19 3.28 -11.54
CA LEU A 42 -0.25 2.85 -12.57
C LEU A 42 -0.58 1.44 -13.10
N LYS A 43 -0.49 1.29 -14.42
CA LYS A 43 -0.52 -0.02 -15.10
C LYS A 43 0.74 -0.15 -15.95
N LYS A 44 1.60 -1.12 -15.63
CA LYS A 44 2.91 -1.29 -16.28
C LYS A 44 3.77 -0.01 -16.27
N GLY A 45 3.68 0.77 -15.20
CA GLY A 45 4.43 2.03 -15.05
C GLY A 45 3.82 3.25 -15.75
N VAL A 46 2.67 3.12 -16.41
CA VAL A 46 2.00 4.23 -17.11
C VAL A 46 0.74 4.68 -16.34
N PRO A 47 0.52 5.99 -16.15
CA PRO A 47 -0.70 6.52 -15.55
C PRO A 47 -1.90 6.48 -16.54
N PRO A 48 -3.14 6.46 -16.03
CA PRO A 48 -4.34 6.44 -16.86
C PRO A 48 -4.59 7.78 -17.56
N PRO A 49 -5.43 7.83 -18.62
CA PRO A 49 -5.73 9.06 -19.36
C PRO A 49 -6.37 10.19 -18.55
N ASN A 50 -7.14 9.86 -17.51
CA ASN A 50 -7.76 10.83 -16.59
C ASN A 50 -7.28 10.56 -15.17
N VAL A 51 -6.03 10.95 -14.89
CA VAL A 51 -5.35 10.63 -13.63
C VAL A 51 -5.94 11.35 -12.41
N GLU A 52 -6.39 12.59 -12.58
CA GLU A 52 -6.90 13.42 -11.48
C GLU A 52 -8.15 12.82 -10.83
N LYS A 53 -9.02 12.20 -11.64
CA LYS A 53 -10.20 11.48 -11.15
C LYS A 53 -9.85 10.35 -10.17
N TYR A 54 -8.70 9.70 -10.37
CA TYR A 54 -8.28 8.54 -9.57
C TYR A 54 -7.30 8.90 -8.43
N ALA A 55 -6.73 10.10 -8.46
CA ALA A 55 -5.81 10.60 -7.45
C ALA A 55 -6.33 10.51 -6.00
N PRO A 56 -7.59 10.92 -5.67
CA PRO A 56 -8.06 10.85 -4.29
C PRO A 56 -8.17 9.40 -3.77
N TYR A 57 -8.51 8.45 -4.64
CA TYR A 57 -8.60 7.04 -4.26
C TYR A 57 -7.22 6.42 -4.01
N GLU A 58 -6.26 6.64 -4.91
CA GLU A 58 -4.89 6.13 -4.70
C GLU A 58 -4.25 6.80 -3.46
N MET A 59 -4.51 8.09 -3.23
CA MET A 59 -4.09 8.78 -2.02
C MET A 59 -4.67 8.11 -0.77
N ALA A 60 -5.99 7.88 -0.73
CA ALA A 60 -6.64 7.23 0.40
C ALA A 60 -6.12 5.81 0.65
N ILE A 61 -5.92 5.00 -0.40
CA ILE A 61 -5.39 3.64 -0.30
C ILE A 61 -3.99 3.64 0.34
N ASN A 62 -3.11 4.54 -0.10
CA ASN A 62 -1.75 4.63 0.46
C ASN A 62 -1.74 5.26 1.86
N LEU A 63 -2.60 6.24 2.13
CA LEU A 63 -2.70 6.89 3.44
C LEU A 63 -3.23 5.92 4.50
N VAL A 64 -4.36 5.25 4.25
CA VAL A 64 -4.97 4.30 5.19
C VAL A 64 -4.00 3.14 5.45
N GLY A 65 -3.45 2.53 4.39
CA GLY A 65 -2.47 1.46 4.55
C GLY A 65 -1.23 1.91 5.34
N GLY A 66 -0.71 3.10 5.04
CA GLY A 66 0.46 3.65 5.73
C GLY A 66 0.21 3.97 7.21
N VAL A 67 -0.95 4.57 7.52
CA VAL A 67 -1.35 4.88 8.90
C VAL A 67 -1.53 3.60 9.71
N VAL A 68 -2.20 2.58 9.17
CA VAL A 68 -2.35 1.29 9.86
C VAL A 68 -0.99 0.67 10.17
N MET A 69 -0.04 0.71 9.22
CA MET A 69 1.32 0.21 9.46
C MET A 69 2.06 1.00 10.55
N VAL A 70 1.94 2.33 10.58
CA VAL A 70 2.55 3.15 11.64
C VAL A 70 1.92 2.84 13.00
N CYS A 71 0.59 2.77 13.09
CA CYS A 71 -0.09 2.40 14.33
C CYS A 71 0.34 1.02 14.83
N LEU A 72 0.49 0.06 13.92
CA LEU A 72 0.97 -1.28 14.24
C LEU A 72 2.41 -1.27 14.76
N LEU A 73 3.32 -0.56 14.08
CA LEU A 73 4.71 -0.40 14.53
C LEU A 73 4.79 0.24 15.92
N VAL A 74 3.99 1.28 16.17
CA VAL A 74 3.92 1.94 17.48
C VAL A 74 3.34 0.99 18.55
N ALA A 75 2.28 0.26 18.26
CA ALA A 75 1.66 -0.69 19.18
C ALA A 75 2.61 -1.83 19.57
N VAL A 76 3.35 -2.40 18.60
CA VAL A 76 4.26 -3.53 18.84
C VAL A 76 5.56 -3.07 19.50
N LEU A 77 6.22 -2.03 18.97
CA LEU A 77 7.55 -1.62 19.43
C LEU A 77 7.51 -0.64 20.60
N GLY A 78 6.52 0.24 20.65
CA GLY A 78 6.40 1.26 21.69
C GLY A 78 5.64 0.77 22.92
N PHE A 79 4.56 0.02 22.72
CA PHE A 79 3.66 -0.39 23.80
C PHE A 79 3.62 -1.88 24.08
N GLN A 80 4.21 -2.72 23.22
CA GLN A 80 4.11 -4.19 23.30
C GLN A 80 2.65 -4.67 23.45
N ALA A 81 1.71 -3.97 22.81
CA ALA A 81 0.28 -4.09 23.06
C ALA A 81 -0.42 -5.21 22.27
N LEU A 82 0.31 -5.92 21.39
CA LEU A 82 -0.24 -6.95 20.51
C LEU A 82 0.61 -8.21 20.54
N ALA A 83 -0.04 -9.38 20.62
CA ALA A 83 0.62 -10.66 20.47
C ALA A 83 1.15 -10.82 19.03
N SER A 84 2.14 -11.71 18.85
CA SER A 84 2.76 -11.94 17.53
C SER A 84 1.74 -12.29 16.45
N ASP A 85 0.82 -13.19 16.76
CA ASP A 85 -0.17 -13.67 15.78
C ASP A 85 -1.13 -12.54 15.36
N ASP A 86 -1.52 -11.67 16.29
CA ASP A 86 -2.45 -10.57 16.04
C ASP A 86 -1.84 -9.52 15.10
N TRP A 87 -0.64 -9.03 15.42
CA TRP A 87 -0.03 -8.00 14.58
C TRP A 87 0.41 -8.56 13.23
N ILE A 88 0.84 -9.83 13.16
CA ILE A 88 1.16 -10.47 11.87
C ILE A 88 -0.10 -10.58 11.01
N ALA A 89 -1.24 -10.95 11.59
CA ALA A 89 -2.51 -11.00 10.87
C ALA A 89 -2.92 -9.61 10.36
N VAL A 90 -2.87 -8.59 11.20
CA VAL A 90 -3.22 -7.20 10.81
C VAL A 90 -2.29 -6.69 9.71
N ALA A 91 -0.97 -6.88 9.85
CA ALA A 91 0.00 -6.47 8.84
C ALA A 91 -0.24 -7.21 7.51
N GLY A 92 -0.42 -8.53 7.56
CA GLY A 92 -0.69 -9.36 6.39
C GLY A 92 -1.95 -8.94 5.65
N VAL A 93 -3.08 -8.80 6.35
CA VAL A 93 -4.36 -8.36 5.75
C VAL A 93 -4.22 -6.97 5.16
N THR A 94 -3.58 -6.03 5.87
CA THR A 94 -3.39 -4.66 5.37
C THR A 94 -2.53 -4.64 4.10
N LEU A 95 -1.44 -5.43 4.04
CA LEU A 95 -0.63 -5.60 2.84
C LEU A 95 -1.45 -6.09 1.65
N TRP A 96 -2.23 -7.16 1.84
CA TRP A 96 -3.07 -7.72 0.78
C TRP A 96 -4.17 -6.77 0.35
N CYS A 97 -4.91 -6.18 1.29
CA CYS A 97 -5.96 -5.20 1.01
C CYS A 97 -5.42 -4.01 0.21
N LYS A 98 -4.26 -3.46 0.61
CA LYS A 98 -3.61 -2.36 -0.10
C LYS A 98 -3.26 -2.77 -1.53
N LEU A 99 -2.61 -3.92 -1.71
CA LEU A 99 -2.21 -4.43 -3.03
C LEU A 99 -3.44 -4.63 -3.93
N PHE A 100 -4.48 -5.30 -3.45
CA PHE A 100 -5.70 -5.52 -4.22
C PHE A 100 -6.45 -4.23 -4.54
N ALA A 101 -6.51 -3.28 -3.61
CA ALA A 101 -7.15 -1.98 -3.85
C ALA A 101 -6.42 -1.18 -4.94
N SER A 102 -5.09 -1.02 -4.85
CA SER A 102 -4.30 -0.35 -5.91
C SER A 102 -4.42 -1.08 -7.26
N PHE A 103 -4.47 -2.42 -7.24
CA PHE A 103 -4.59 -3.25 -8.42
C PHE A 103 -5.97 -3.14 -9.12
N ALA A 104 -7.04 -3.08 -8.33
CA ALA A 104 -8.40 -2.87 -8.82
C ALA A 104 -8.55 -1.45 -9.39
N LEU A 105 -8.05 -0.44 -8.68
CA LEU A 105 -8.06 0.96 -9.13
C LEU A 105 -7.32 1.12 -10.46
N SER A 106 -6.12 0.53 -10.58
CA SER A 106 -5.34 0.52 -11.83
C SER A 106 -6.11 -0.06 -13.02
N ARG A 107 -6.84 -1.16 -12.81
CA ARG A 107 -7.67 -1.78 -13.85
C ARG A 107 -8.85 -0.94 -14.27
N GLN A 108 -9.58 -0.42 -13.28
CA GLN A 108 -10.72 0.45 -13.52
C GLN A 108 -10.28 1.72 -14.27
N ALA A 109 -9.15 2.31 -13.88
CA ALA A 109 -8.66 3.55 -14.45
C ALA A 109 -8.19 3.44 -15.91
N HIS A 110 -7.68 2.28 -16.30
CA HIS A 110 -7.22 2.01 -17.67
C HIS A 110 -8.33 1.48 -18.61
N GLY A 111 -9.56 1.37 -18.11
CA GLY A 111 -10.68 0.75 -18.83
C GLY A 111 -10.61 -0.78 -18.79
N LEU A 112 -11.72 -1.39 -18.41
CA LEU A 112 -11.90 -2.87 -18.38
C LEU A 112 -12.30 -3.46 -19.75
N GLY A 113 -12.26 -2.67 -20.84
CA GLY A 113 -12.80 -3.08 -22.14
C GLY A 113 -11.73 -3.27 -23.24
N PRO A 114 -12.00 -4.10 -24.27
CA PRO A 114 -11.15 -4.16 -25.46
C PRO A 114 -11.01 -2.77 -26.08
N LYS A 115 -9.80 -2.40 -26.53
CA LYS A 115 -9.60 -1.17 -27.31
C LYS A 115 -10.56 -1.21 -28.50
N LYS A 116 -11.48 -0.24 -28.60
CA LYS A 116 -12.20 0.01 -29.85
C LYS A 116 -11.14 0.30 -30.92
N LYS A 117 -10.98 -0.61 -31.88
CA LYS A 117 -10.23 -0.33 -33.12
C LYS A 117 -10.93 0.87 -33.76
N GLN A 118 -10.22 1.99 -33.90
CA GLN A 118 -10.63 3.04 -34.82
C GLN A 118 -10.53 2.41 -36.23
N SER A 119 -11.68 2.20 -36.86
CA SER A 119 -11.75 1.93 -38.29
C SER A 119 -11.46 3.25 -39.00
N SER A 120 -10.25 3.35 -39.55
CA SER A 120 -9.90 4.34 -40.57
C SER A 120 -10.51 3.93 -41.91
#